data_AF-A0A1H6ZF82-F1
#
_entry.id   AF-A0A1H6ZF82-F1
#
_cell.length_a   1.000
_cell.length_b   1.000
_cell.length_c   1.000
_cell.angle_alpha   90.00
_cell.angle_beta   90.00
_cell.angle_gamma   90.00
#
_symmetry.space_group_name_H-M   'P 1'
#
loop_
_entity.id
_entity.type
_entity.pdbx_description
1 polymer ?
#
loop_
_entity_poly.entity_id
_entity_poly.type
_entity_poly.pdbx_seq_one_letter_code
_entity_poly.pdbx_strand_id
1 'polypeptide(L)'
;MTITQPLQLLAPLSGVLVPLDHVPDPVFSSRTIGDGLCIDPTSQTLCAPLAGVVSNLQHSGHAISITDDNGVQVLLHIGLDTVNLAGRGFSALVEQGQRVEAGQPLIEFDADYIALHARSLLTLMLVASGEPFSLLTPDSGRVACAQPVLRLSLGDPRSNVAQEEGEALFSKPVNLPNANGLHARPAAIFAQAAKGFAASIYLHKQQDSANAKSLVAIMALQTIHGDTLQVSAVGEDAELAISTLAQLLADGCGEAVAPVAVVAPVVQPQEVSTKLLRGVCASAGSAFGHVVQVAERTLEMPEFAADQRVERESLERALTHATQALQRLRDNAASETQADIFKAHQELLEDPSLLEQAQDLIAEGKSAAFAWNSATEATATLFKTLGNTLLAERALDLMDVGQRVLKLILGVPDGIWA
;
A
#
# COMPACT_ATOMS: atom_id res chain seq x y z
N MET A 1 -34.85 11.27 3.66
CA MET A 1 -34.27 11.58 2.34
C MET A 1 -33.47 12.85 2.48
N THR A 2 -32.23 12.74 2.92
CA THR A 2 -31.28 13.86 2.90
C THR A 2 -30.57 13.74 1.56
N ILE A 3 -30.80 14.68 0.66
CA ILE A 3 -30.16 14.71 -0.64
C ILE A 3 -28.70 15.10 -0.38
N THR A 4 -27.79 14.13 -0.35
CA THR A 4 -26.34 14.38 -0.27
C THR A 4 -25.95 15.17 -1.50
N GLN A 5 -25.55 16.43 -1.32
CA GLN A 5 -25.07 17.26 -2.41
C GLN A 5 -23.71 16.71 -2.89
N PRO A 6 -23.49 16.59 -4.20
CA PRO A 6 -22.21 16.13 -4.72
C PRO A 6 -21.10 17.13 -4.39
N LEU A 7 -20.02 16.68 -3.75
CA LEU A 7 -18.85 17.49 -3.44
C LEU A 7 -18.02 17.71 -4.71
N GLN A 8 -17.65 18.96 -4.98
CA GLN A 8 -16.84 19.34 -6.13
C GLN A 8 -15.47 19.78 -5.67
N LEU A 9 -14.42 19.27 -6.34
CA LEU A 9 -13.07 19.75 -6.15
C LEU A 9 -12.71 20.74 -7.25
N LEU A 10 -12.14 21.85 -6.84
CA LEU A 10 -11.67 22.91 -7.72
C LEU A 10 -10.23 22.67 -8.15
N ALA A 11 -9.85 23.16 -9.32
CA ALA A 11 -8.47 23.14 -9.77
C ALA A 11 -7.62 23.94 -8.78
N PRO A 12 -6.59 23.33 -8.17
CA PRO A 12 -5.78 23.99 -7.15
C PRO A 12 -4.84 25.04 -7.75
N LEU A 13 -4.63 25.03 -9.06
CA LEU A 13 -3.88 26.05 -9.79
C LEU A 13 -4.30 26.09 -11.26
N SER A 14 -3.89 27.11 -12.00
CA SER A 14 -4.15 27.20 -13.45
C SER A 14 -3.09 26.41 -14.20
N GLY A 15 -3.45 25.65 -15.23
CA GLY A 15 -2.48 24.86 -15.98
C GLY A 15 -3.09 23.98 -17.08
N VAL A 16 -2.30 23.03 -17.56
CA VAL A 16 -2.72 22.03 -18.54
C VAL A 16 -2.88 20.68 -17.84
N LEU A 17 -4.04 20.04 -17.99
CA LEU A 17 -4.26 18.70 -17.47
C LEU A 17 -3.37 17.68 -18.19
N VAL A 18 -2.74 16.83 -17.40
CA VAL A 18 -1.91 15.72 -17.85
C VAL A 18 -2.49 14.43 -17.25
N PRO A 19 -2.69 13.36 -18.06
CA PRO A 19 -3.11 12.07 -17.53
C PRO A 19 -2.12 11.57 -16.48
N LEU A 20 -2.64 11.01 -15.38
CA LEU A 20 -1.81 10.53 -14.28
C LEU A 20 -0.81 9.44 -14.74
N ASP A 21 -1.22 8.62 -15.72
CA ASP A 21 -0.40 7.58 -16.35
C ASP A 21 0.83 8.14 -17.10
N HIS A 22 0.84 9.43 -17.43
CA HIS A 22 1.97 10.11 -18.07
C HIS A 22 2.88 10.83 -17.08
N VAL A 23 2.57 10.79 -15.77
CA VAL A 23 3.46 11.34 -14.74
C VAL A 23 4.70 10.44 -14.64
N PRO A 24 5.92 10.97 -14.78
CA PRO A 24 7.14 10.17 -14.77
C PRO A 24 7.55 9.79 -13.34
N ASP A 25 6.63 9.27 -12.54
CA ASP A 25 6.85 8.77 -11.18
C ASP A 25 5.90 7.60 -10.91
N PRO A 26 6.42 6.37 -10.75
CA PRO A 26 5.61 5.18 -10.54
C PRO A 26 4.66 5.27 -9.35
N VAL A 27 5.03 5.97 -8.27
CA VAL A 27 4.20 6.08 -7.06
C VAL A 27 2.88 6.81 -7.35
N PHE A 28 2.94 7.80 -8.25
CA PHE A 28 1.78 8.58 -8.65
C PHE A 28 1.08 7.97 -9.86
N SER A 29 1.81 7.49 -10.86
CA SER A 29 1.22 6.89 -12.07
C SER A 29 0.54 5.55 -11.80
N SER A 30 0.88 4.85 -10.71
CA SER A 30 0.20 3.61 -10.27
C SER A 30 -1.02 3.84 -9.38
N ARG A 31 -1.39 5.10 -9.09
CA ARG A 31 -2.51 5.47 -8.20
C ARG A 31 -2.42 4.93 -6.77
N THR A 32 -1.23 4.52 -6.32
CA THR A 32 -1.05 3.87 -5.00
C THR A 32 -1.36 4.80 -3.82
N ILE A 33 -1.11 6.10 -3.95
CA ILE A 33 -1.41 7.11 -2.91
C ILE A 33 -2.87 7.61 -2.97
N GLY A 34 -3.54 7.39 -4.10
CA GLY A 34 -4.85 7.94 -4.42
C GLY A 34 -4.95 8.27 -5.90
N ASP A 35 -6.17 8.32 -6.41
CA ASP A 35 -6.45 8.70 -7.79
C ASP A 35 -6.82 10.19 -7.89
N GLY A 36 -6.67 10.80 -9.05
CA GLY A 36 -6.95 12.21 -9.22
C GLY A 36 -6.45 12.76 -10.55
N LEU A 37 -5.83 13.93 -10.50
CA LEU A 37 -5.37 14.63 -11.69
C LEU A 37 -4.01 15.26 -11.52
N CYS A 38 -3.29 15.34 -12.63
CA CYS A 38 -2.03 16.04 -12.73
C CYS A 38 -2.21 17.30 -13.58
N ILE A 39 -1.59 18.40 -13.16
CA ILE A 39 -1.62 19.69 -13.84
C ILE A 39 -0.20 20.16 -14.06
N ASP A 40 0.14 20.51 -15.30
CA ASP A 40 1.32 21.29 -15.63
C ASP A 40 1.02 22.79 -15.39
N PRO A 41 1.58 23.40 -14.33
CA PRO A 41 1.14 24.70 -13.85
C PRO A 41 1.55 25.86 -14.75
N THR A 42 0.65 26.83 -14.86
CA THR A 42 0.86 28.14 -15.50
C THR A 42 0.69 29.30 -14.52
N SER A 43 0.36 29.00 -13.26
CA SER A 43 0.32 29.93 -12.13
C SER A 43 1.22 29.42 -11.01
N GLN A 44 1.70 30.35 -10.18
CA GLN A 44 2.71 30.11 -9.13
C GLN A 44 2.11 30.05 -7.72
N THR A 45 0.80 29.90 -7.61
CA THR A 45 0.08 29.81 -6.35
C THR A 45 -0.78 28.56 -6.38
N LEU A 46 -0.60 27.71 -5.37
CA LEU A 46 -1.44 26.56 -5.08
C LEU A 46 -2.53 26.98 -4.10
N CYS A 47 -3.78 26.73 -4.47
CA CYS A 47 -4.99 27.08 -3.74
C CYS A 47 -5.75 25.82 -3.29
N ALA A 48 -6.59 25.99 -2.27
CA ALA A 48 -7.40 24.91 -1.72
C ALA A 48 -8.45 24.42 -2.74
N PRO A 49 -8.48 23.13 -3.09
CA PRO A 49 -9.48 22.58 -4.01
C PRO A 49 -10.85 22.42 -3.35
N LEU A 50 -10.91 22.41 -2.01
CA LEU A 50 -12.12 22.31 -1.20
C LEU A 50 -11.94 23.04 0.14
N ALA A 51 -13.05 23.30 0.83
CA ALA A 51 -13.02 23.78 2.20
C ALA A 51 -12.75 22.61 3.17
N GLY A 52 -11.95 22.84 4.20
CA GLY A 52 -11.56 21.78 5.13
C GLY A 52 -10.48 22.20 6.11
N VAL A 53 -9.88 21.24 6.80
CA VAL A 53 -8.76 21.44 7.71
C VAL A 53 -7.47 20.97 7.02
N VAL A 54 -6.40 21.75 7.12
CA VAL A 54 -5.06 21.33 6.70
C VAL A 54 -4.60 20.19 7.62
N SER A 55 -4.78 18.96 7.18
CA SER A 55 -4.48 17.76 7.98
C SER A 55 -2.97 17.49 8.04
N ASN A 56 -2.26 17.79 6.96
CA ASN A 56 -0.81 17.66 6.89
C ASN A 56 -0.21 18.77 6.03
N LEU A 57 0.89 19.36 6.48
CA LEU A 57 1.72 20.26 5.70
C LEU A 57 3.15 19.77 5.80
N GLN A 58 3.74 19.36 4.67
CA GLN A 58 5.11 18.85 4.67
C GLN A 58 6.09 19.95 5.08
N HIS A 59 7.13 19.58 5.84
CA HIS A 59 8.08 20.55 6.39
C HIS A 59 8.79 21.39 5.31
N SER A 60 9.04 20.80 4.13
CA SER A 60 9.62 21.49 2.97
C SER A 60 8.59 22.26 2.14
N GLY A 61 7.32 22.31 2.53
CA GLY A 61 6.29 23.15 1.90
C GLY A 61 5.86 22.74 0.49
N HIS A 62 6.32 21.61 -0.03
CA HIS A 62 6.03 21.14 -1.40
C HIS A 62 4.71 20.36 -1.51
N ALA A 63 4.16 19.86 -0.41
CA ALA A 63 2.92 19.11 -0.39
C ALA A 63 2.07 19.41 0.84
N ILE A 64 0.75 19.36 0.66
CA ILE A 64 -0.25 19.70 1.66
C ILE A 64 -1.48 18.81 1.48
N SER A 65 -2.04 18.32 2.58
CA SER A 65 -3.29 17.56 2.59
C SER A 65 -4.40 18.38 3.26
N ILE A 66 -5.60 18.38 2.66
CA ILE A 66 -6.79 19.01 3.22
C ILE A 66 -7.85 17.93 3.42
N THR A 67 -8.45 17.88 4.61
CA THR A 67 -9.56 16.98 4.93
C THR A 67 -10.83 17.79 5.16
N ASP A 68 -11.90 17.47 4.45
CA ASP A 68 -13.20 18.16 4.60
C ASP A 68 -14.00 17.65 5.81
N ASP A 69 -15.18 18.23 6.01
CA ASP A 69 -16.09 17.85 7.10
C ASP A 69 -16.73 16.47 6.91
N ASN A 70 -16.68 15.90 5.70
CA ASN A 70 -17.18 14.58 5.37
C ASN A 70 -16.09 13.49 5.42
N GLY A 71 -14.85 13.86 5.74
CA GLY A 71 -13.71 12.95 5.83
C GLY A 71 -12.92 12.76 4.53
N VAL A 72 -13.31 13.43 3.44
CA VAL A 72 -12.59 13.37 2.16
C VAL A 72 -11.24 14.05 2.33
N GLN A 73 -10.16 13.33 2.06
CA GLN A 73 -8.80 13.84 2.09
C GLN A 73 -8.27 14.05 0.67
N VAL A 74 -7.86 15.29 0.38
CA VAL A 74 -7.21 15.67 -0.87
C VAL A 74 -5.75 16.01 -0.60
N LEU A 75 -4.84 15.29 -1.24
CA LEU A 75 -3.40 15.55 -1.25
C LEU A 75 -3.04 16.41 -2.47
N LEU A 76 -2.36 17.52 -2.21
CA LEU A 76 -1.75 18.36 -3.22
C LEU A 76 -0.23 18.20 -3.14
N HIS A 77 0.42 17.91 -4.27
CA HIS A 77 1.86 17.70 -4.34
C HIS A 77 2.46 18.50 -5.50
N ILE A 78 3.32 19.48 -5.22
CA ILE A 78 3.92 20.35 -6.24
C ILE A 78 5.22 19.73 -6.73
N GLY A 79 5.28 19.40 -8.03
CA GLY A 79 6.45 18.82 -8.68
C GLY A 79 6.74 17.38 -8.28
N LEU A 80 7.80 16.81 -8.85
CA LEU A 80 8.31 15.47 -8.53
C LEU A 80 9.70 15.57 -7.90
N ASP A 81 9.97 14.72 -6.91
CA ASP A 81 11.21 14.72 -6.11
C ASP A 81 11.51 16.07 -5.41
N THR A 82 10.50 16.93 -5.24
CA THR A 82 10.64 18.28 -4.68
C THR A 82 10.95 18.32 -3.19
N VAL A 83 10.79 17.19 -2.49
CA VAL A 83 11.31 16.99 -1.13
C VAL A 83 12.81 17.29 -1.04
N ASN A 84 13.58 17.00 -2.09
CA ASN A 84 15.03 17.22 -2.16
C ASN A 84 15.42 18.70 -2.21
N LEU A 85 14.46 19.60 -2.52
CA LEU A 85 14.69 21.05 -2.51
C LEU A 85 14.72 21.63 -1.09
N ALA A 86 14.35 20.83 -0.07
CA ALA A 86 14.44 21.19 1.34
C ALA A 86 13.82 22.57 1.67
N GLY A 87 12.66 22.87 1.10
CA GLY A 87 11.94 24.13 1.32
C GLY A 87 12.29 25.27 0.36
N ARG A 88 13.31 25.12 -0.48
CA ARG A 88 13.68 26.17 -1.44
C ARG A 88 12.68 26.22 -2.60
N GLY A 89 12.17 27.42 -2.86
CA GLY A 89 11.16 27.64 -3.90
C GLY A 89 9.73 27.46 -3.43
N PHE A 90 9.47 27.26 -2.13
CA PHE A 90 8.13 27.15 -1.55
C PHE A 90 7.94 28.17 -0.42
N SER A 91 6.75 28.73 -0.31
CA SER A 91 6.32 29.63 0.77
C SER A 91 4.91 29.26 1.20
N ALA A 92 4.79 28.57 2.33
CA ALA A 92 3.49 28.21 2.90
C ALA A 92 2.79 29.47 3.47
N LEU A 93 1.53 29.65 3.10
CA LEU A 93 0.66 30.74 3.56
C LEU A 93 -0.32 30.29 4.67
N VAL A 94 -0.28 29.01 5.00
CA VAL A 94 -1.15 28.35 5.98
C VAL A 94 -0.33 27.45 6.91
N GLU A 95 -0.93 27.10 8.04
CA GLU A 95 -0.34 26.21 9.05
C GLU A 95 -1.14 24.90 9.18
N GLN A 96 -0.49 23.83 9.65
CA GLN A 96 -1.18 22.57 9.94
C GLN A 96 -2.25 22.77 11.03
N GLY A 97 -3.42 22.16 10.83
CA GLY A 97 -4.59 22.31 11.69
C GLY A 97 -5.45 23.55 11.39
N GLN A 98 -4.99 24.45 10.49
CA GLN A 98 -5.78 25.60 10.06
C GLN A 98 -6.97 25.16 9.20
N ARG A 99 -8.15 25.78 9.43
CA ARG A 99 -9.29 25.64 8.53
C ARG A 99 -9.17 26.60 7.36
N VAL A 100 -9.42 26.11 6.15
CA VAL A 100 -9.31 26.86 4.88
C VAL A 100 -10.61 26.80 4.09
N GLU A 101 -10.86 27.81 3.28
CA GLU A 101 -11.99 27.86 2.33
C GLU A 101 -11.54 27.40 0.94
N ALA A 102 -12.48 26.88 0.13
CA ALA A 102 -12.19 26.51 -1.25
C ALA A 102 -11.71 27.73 -2.06
N GLY A 103 -10.61 27.59 -2.79
CA GLY A 103 -9.94 28.66 -3.53
C GLY A 103 -8.98 29.50 -2.71
N GLN A 104 -8.86 29.29 -1.40
CA GLN A 104 -7.91 30.03 -0.56
C GLN A 104 -6.45 29.68 -0.94
N PRO A 105 -5.55 30.67 -1.08
CA PRO A 105 -4.12 30.42 -1.29
C PRO A 105 -3.50 29.60 -0.14
N LEU A 106 -2.72 28.57 -0.49
CA LEU A 106 -2.07 27.66 0.45
C LEU A 106 -0.55 27.78 0.40
N ILE A 107 0.02 27.70 -0.80
CA ILE A 107 1.47 27.71 -1.02
C ILE A 107 1.75 28.57 -2.25
N GLU A 108 2.65 29.53 -2.10
CA GLU A 108 3.31 30.19 -3.24
C GLU A 108 4.58 29.42 -3.57
N PHE A 109 4.86 29.23 -4.85
CA PHE A 109 6.05 28.51 -5.28
C PHE A 109 6.72 29.19 -6.48
N ASP A 110 8.05 29.10 -6.55
CA ASP A 110 8.85 29.60 -7.66
C ASP A 110 8.91 28.52 -8.76
N ALA A 111 8.04 28.65 -9.77
CA ALA A 111 7.92 27.69 -10.85
C ALA A 111 9.23 27.55 -11.64
N ASP A 112 9.94 28.66 -11.89
CA ASP A 112 11.19 28.66 -12.63
C ASP A 112 12.28 27.94 -11.85
N TYR A 113 12.39 28.21 -10.54
CA TYR A 113 13.34 27.53 -9.67
C TYR A 113 13.05 26.02 -9.61
N ILE A 114 11.80 25.63 -9.40
CA ILE A 114 11.43 24.21 -9.30
C ILE A 114 11.67 23.50 -10.63
N ALA A 115 11.30 24.09 -11.77
CA ALA A 115 11.52 23.48 -13.08
C ALA A 115 13.01 23.26 -13.40
N LEU A 116 13.91 24.07 -12.83
CA LEU A 116 15.36 23.94 -13.02
C LEU A 116 16.05 22.97 -12.05
N HIS A 117 15.45 22.68 -10.89
CA HIS A 117 16.11 21.95 -9.80
C HIS A 117 15.38 20.69 -9.35
N ALA A 118 14.10 20.53 -9.70
CA ALA A 118 13.33 19.31 -9.48
C ALA A 118 13.27 18.48 -10.76
N ARG A 119 12.83 17.22 -10.61
CA ARG A 119 12.66 16.31 -11.76
C ARG A 119 11.55 16.77 -12.69
N SER A 120 10.50 17.38 -12.13
CA SER A 120 9.35 17.91 -12.86
C SER A 120 8.60 18.94 -12.03
N LEU A 121 7.92 19.86 -12.70
CA LEU A 121 7.00 20.84 -12.09
C LEU A 121 5.54 20.37 -12.07
N LEU A 122 5.25 19.22 -12.69
CA LEU A 122 3.93 18.60 -12.69
C LEU A 122 3.36 18.53 -11.26
N THR A 123 2.20 19.14 -11.06
CA THR A 123 1.55 19.26 -9.74
C THR A 123 0.34 18.34 -9.69
N LEU A 124 0.23 17.58 -8.61
CA LEU A 124 -0.80 16.56 -8.46
C LEU A 124 -1.88 17.00 -7.48
N MET A 125 -3.13 16.66 -7.78
CA MET A 125 -4.27 16.69 -6.87
C MET A 125 -4.87 15.30 -6.81
N LEU A 126 -4.70 14.62 -5.67
CA LEU A 126 -5.10 13.23 -5.46
C LEU A 126 -6.14 13.15 -4.35
N VAL A 127 -7.16 12.31 -4.55
CA VAL A 127 -8.14 11.92 -3.55
C VAL A 127 -7.56 10.73 -2.79
N ALA A 128 -6.97 11.00 -1.62
CA ALA A 128 -6.24 10.01 -0.83
C ALA A 128 -7.16 9.12 0.01
N SER A 129 -8.41 9.54 0.22
CA SER A 129 -9.43 8.81 0.97
C SER A 129 -10.18 7.75 0.14
N GLY A 130 -9.95 7.69 -1.18
CA GLY A 130 -10.42 6.60 -2.05
C GLY A 130 -11.85 6.73 -2.57
N GLU A 131 -12.53 7.87 -2.40
CA GLU A 131 -13.90 8.05 -2.91
C GLU A 131 -13.93 8.09 -4.44
N PRO A 132 -14.92 7.45 -5.07
CA PRO A 132 -15.08 7.50 -6.51
C PRO A 132 -15.43 8.92 -6.97
N PHE A 133 -14.75 9.39 -8.01
CA PHE A 133 -15.01 10.68 -8.64
C PHE A 133 -15.30 10.55 -10.13
N SER A 134 -15.87 11.61 -10.68
CA SER A 134 -16.02 11.83 -12.11
C SER A 134 -15.35 13.15 -12.49
N LEU A 135 -14.65 13.15 -13.62
CA LEU A 135 -14.09 14.37 -14.19
C LEU A 135 -15.21 15.26 -14.72
N LEU A 136 -15.17 16.54 -14.34
CA LEU A 136 -16.09 17.58 -14.84
C LEU A 136 -15.52 18.30 -16.07
N THR A 137 -14.26 18.06 -16.38
CA THR A 137 -13.53 18.59 -17.53
C THR A 137 -13.05 17.45 -18.42
N PRO A 138 -12.77 17.70 -19.71
CA PRO A 138 -12.10 16.70 -20.55
C PRO A 138 -10.75 16.28 -19.97
N ASP A 139 -10.34 15.02 -20.21
CA ASP A 139 -9.09 14.40 -19.70
C ASP A 139 -7.80 15.12 -20.15
N SER A 140 -7.92 16.05 -21.10
CA SER A 140 -6.85 16.93 -21.55
C SER A 140 -7.39 18.31 -21.89
N GLY A 141 -6.65 19.35 -21.53
CA GLY A 141 -7.06 20.74 -21.78
C GLY A 141 -6.54 21.72 -20.73
N ARG A 142 -6.79 23.00 -20.96
CA ARG A 142 -6.45 24.07 -20.02
C ARG A 142 -7.52 24.20 -18.94
N VAL A 143 -7.09 24.31 -17.70
CA VAL A 143 -7.94 24.61 -16.54
C VAL A 143 -7.48 25.90 -15.87
N ALA A 144 -8.44 26.70 -15.42
CA ALA A 144 -8.15 27.87 -14.59
C ALA A 144 -8.22 27.51 -13.11
N CYS A 145 -7.41 28.17 -12.27
CA CYS A 145 -7.52 28.05 -10.82
C CYS A 145 -8.96 28.29 -10.35
N ALA A 146 -9.41 27.54 -9.34
CA ALA A 146 -10.77 27.58 -8.81
C ALA A 146 -11.88 27.10 -9.77
N GLN A 147 -11.55 26.59 -10.96
CA GLN A 147 -12.52 25.93 -11.84
C GLN A 147 -12.89 24.54 -11.30
N PRO A 148 -14.17 24.14 -11.25
CA PRO A 148 -14.54 22.77 -10.88
C PRO A 148 -13.95 21.75 -11.87
N VAL A 149 -13.21 20.76 -11.36
CA VAL A 149 -12.51 19.74 -12.17
C VAL A 149 -12.92 18.32 -11.81
N LEU A 150 -13.22 18.03 -10.55
CA LEU A 150 -13.71 16.74 -10.10
C LEU A 150 -15.06 16.87 -9.40
N ARG A 151 -15.91 15.88 -9.58
CA ARG A 151 -17.11 15.65 -8.77
C ARG A 151 -16.97 14.34 -8.07
N LEU A 152 -16.91 14.40 -6.74
CA LEU A 152 -16.94 13.24 -5.88
C LEU A 152 -18.38 12.76 -5.74
N SER A 153 -18.58 11.47 -5.98
CA SER A 153 -19.79 10.79 -5.56
C SER A 153 -19.61 10.47 -4.09
N LEU A 154 -20.00 11.40 -3.23
CA LEU A 154 -20.15 11.12 -1.80
C LEU A 154 -21.22 10.04 -1.69
N GLY A 155 -20.80 8.79 -1.63
CA GLY A 155 -21.64 7.73 -1.14
C GLY A 155 -22.11 8.14 0.24
N ASP A 156 -23.35 7.79 0.59
CA ASP A 156 -23.64 7.54 2.00
C ASP A 156 -22.46 6.67 2.51
N PRO A 157 -21.90 6.85 3.73
CA PRO A 157 -20.71 6.13 4.22
C PRO A 157 -20.84 4.59 4.28
N ARG A 158 -21.84 4.03 3.61
CA ARG A 158 -22.31 2.66 3.55
C ARG A 158 -22.27 2.04 2.15
N SER A 159 -21.62 2.63 1.15
CA SER A 159 -21.61 2.03 -0.20
C SER A 159 -20.26 2.09 -0.91
N ASN A 160 -19.28 1.35 -0.38
CA ASN A 160 -18.38 0.52 -1.20
C ASN A 160 -17.63 -0.54 -0.36
N VAL A 161 -18.37 -1.22 0.50
CA VAL A 161 -18.05 -2.59 0.91
C VAL A 161 -19.19 -3.42 0.37
N ALA A 162 -18.91 -4.55 -0.27
CA ALA A 162 -19.95 -5.53 -0.59
C ALA A 162 -20.84 -5.71 0.65
N GLN A 163 -22.11 -5.32 0.53
CA GLN A 163 -23.04 -5.23 1.65
C GLN A 163 -23.19 -6.61 2.30
N GLU A 164 -22.62 -6.76 3.49
CA GLU A 164 -23.36 -7.35 4.60
C GLU A 164 -23.91 -6.18 5.43
N GLU A 165 -25.23 -6.02 5.44
CA GLU A 165 -25.93 -4.96 6.15
C GLU A 165 -25.71 -5.08 7.67
N GLY A 166 -25.05 -4.09 8.28
CA GLY A 166 -24.92 -3.96 9.74
C GLY A 166 -24.24 -2.65 10.15
N GLU A 167 -24.61 -2.09 11.30
CA GLU A 167 -23.82 -1.01 11.92
C GLU A 167 -22.45 -1.55 12.33
N ALA A 168 -21.36 -0.90 11.90
CA ALA A 168 -20.02 -1.26 12.31
C ALA A 168 -19.86 -1.04 13.82
N LEU A 169 -19.61 -2.13 14.53
CA LEU A 169 -19.32 -2.11 15.96
C LEU A 169 -17.82 -1.83 16.14
N PHE A 170 -17.47 -1.12 17.21
CA PHE A 170 -16.09 -0.76 17.55
C PHE A 170 -15.69 -1.30 18.92
N SER A 171 -14.44 -1.76 19.04
CA SER A 171 -13.83 -2.09 20.32
C SER A 171 -13.56 -0.83 21.14
N LYS A 172 -13.33 -1.02 22.44
CA LYS A 172 -12.61 0.00 23.21
C LYS A 172 -11.19 0.16 22.66
N PRO A 173 -10.58 1.35 22.77
CA PRO A 173 -9.17 1.53 22.40
C PRO A 173 -8.27 0.63 23.25
N VAL A 174 -7.36 -0.10 22.60
CA VAL A 174 -6.40 -1.03 23.22
C VAL A 174 -4.99 -0.51 22.97
N ASN A 175 -4.19 -0.38 24.03
CA ASN A 175 -2.78 -0.02 23.89
C ASN A 175 -1.97 -1.28 23.58
N LEU A 176 -1.16 -1.21 22.52
CA LEU A 176 -0.40 -2.35 22.05
C LEU A 176 0.82 -2.62 22.96
N PRO A 177 0.89 -3.81 23.61
CA PRO A 177 1.98 -4.14 24.53
C PRO A 177 3.23 -4.67 23.82
N ASN A 178 3.15 -5.00 22.52
CA ASN A 178 4.24 -5.58 21.75
C ASN A 178 5.37 -4.57 21.55
N ALA A 179 6.56 -4.96 21.99
CA ALA A 179 7.82 -4.22 21.85
C ALA A 179 8.09 -3.65 20.45
N ASN A 180 7.84 -4.47 19.42
CA ASN A 180 8.11 -4.16 18.02
C ASN A 180 6.81 -3.92 17.22
N GLY A 181 5.70 -3.66 17.93
CA GLY A 181 4.37 -3.55 17.34
C GLY A 181 3.83 -4.85 16.74
N LEU A 182 2.83 -4.75 15.87
CA LEU A 182 2.28 -5.87 15.09
C LEU A 182 3.17 -6.14 13.87
N HIS A 183 4.37 -6.66 14.13
CA HIS A 183 5.23 -7.22 13.10
C HIS A 183 4.77 -8.64 12.69
N ALA A 184 5.49 -9.25 11.74
CA ALA A 184 5.12 -10.49 11.05
C ALA A 184 4.47 -11.59 11.92
N ARG A 185 4.95 -11.84 13.16
CA ARG A 185 4.42 -12.92 14.01
C ARG A 185 3.14 -12.53 14.78
N PRO A 186 3.10 -11.45 15.59
CA PRO A 186 1.87 -10.93 16.17
C PRO A 186 0.79 -10.61 15.12
N ALA A 187 1.18 -10.02 13.98
CA ALA A 187 0.27 -9.68 12.90
C ALA A 187 -0.32 -10.94 12.23
N ALA A 188 0.47 -12.00 12.02
CA ALA A 188 -0.04 -13.26 11.47
C ALA A 188 -1.02 -13.95 12.43
N ILE A 189 -0.72 -13.95 13.74
CA ILE A 189 -1.63 -14.50 14.76
C ILE A 189 -2.94 -13.71 14.80
N PHE A 190 -2.86 -12.38 14.76
CA PHE A 190 -4.03 -11.51 14.72
C PHE A 190 -4.85 -11.70 13.43
N ALA A 191 -4.19 -11.72 12.26
CA ALA A 191 -4.84 -11.94 10.97
C ALA A 191 -5.50 -13.32 10.88
N GLN A 192 -4.85 -14.36 11.39
CA GLN A 192 -5.38 -15.72 11.42
C GLN A 192 -6.61 -15.82 12.33
N ALA A 193 -6.60 -15.14 13.48
CA ALA A 193 -7.76 -15.05 14.35
C ALA A 193 -8.92 -14.32 13.65
N ALA A 194 -8.63 -13.20 12.96
CA ALA A 194 -9.64 -12.44 12.22
C ALA A 194 -10.24 -13.22 11.04
N LYS A 195 -9.44 -14.03 10.34
CA LYS A 195 -9.91 -14.94 9.26
C LYS A 195 -10.88 -16.00 9.76
N GLY A 196 -10.87 -16.32 11.06
CA GLY A 196 -11.81 -17.28 11.68
C GLY A 196 -13.25 -16.78 11.77
N PHE A 197 -13.48 -15.49 11.50
CA PHE A 197 -14.80 -14.86 11.56
C PHE A 197 -15.32 -14.54 10.15
N ALA A 198 -16.63 -14.61 9.98
CA ALA A 198 -17.31 -14.24 8.75
C ALA A 198 -17.27 -12.71 8.55
N ALA A 199 -17.45 -11.95 9.63
CA ALA A 199 -17.50 -10.48 9.62
C ALA A 199 -16.35 -9.83 8.85
N SER A 200 -16.64 -8.68 8.24
CA SER A 200 -15.63 -7.76 7.71
C SER A 200 -15.00 -7.02 8.88
N ILE A 201 -13.68 -7.17 9.06
CA ILE A 201 -12.97 -6.68 10.25
C ILE A 201 -11.83 -5.76 9.83
N TYR A 202 -11.72 -4.61 10.49
CA TYR A 202 -10.66 -3.64 10.29
C TYR A 202 -9.96 -3.30 11.60
N LEU A 203 -8.66 -3.06 11.50
CA LEU A 203 -7.81 -2.56 12.56
C LEU A 203 -7.48 -1.10 12.29
N HIS A 204 -7.69 -0.23 13.28
CA HIS A 204 -7.53 1.21 13.17
C HIS A 204 -6.41 1.69 14.07
N LYS A 205 -5.53 2.52 13.52
CA LYS A 205 -4.49 3.28 14.22
C LYS A 205 -4.66 4.75 13.86
N GLN A 206 -5.19 5.54 14.78
CA GLN A 206 -5.46 6.97 14.56
C GLN A 206 -6.36 7.21 13.33
N GLN A 207 -5.80 7.72 12.22
CA GLN A 207 -6.50 7.97 10.95
C GLN A 207 -6.29 6.85 9.92
N ASP A 208 -5.35 5.93 10.17
CA ASP A 208 -5.03 4.82 9.28
C ASP A 208 -5.88 3.60 9.66
N SER A 209 -6.33 2.84 8.65
CA SER A 209 -7.04 1.58 8.86
C SER A 209 -6.50 0.50 7.95
N ALA A 210 -6.56 -0.74 8.41
CA ALA A 210 -6.15 -1.91 7.66
C ALA A 210 -7.17 -3.03 7.78
N ASN A 211 -7.32 -3.81 6.71
CA ASN A 211 -8.08 -5.05 6.76
C ASN A 211 -7.44 -6.00 7.79
N ALA A 212 -8.17 -6.31 8.85
CA ALA A 212 -7.67 -7.14 9.94
C ALA A 212 -7.42 -8.60 9.52
N LYS A 213 -7.91 -9.04 8.36
CA LYS A 213 -7.64 -10.35 7.77
C LYS A 213 -6.40 -10.36 6.86
N SER A 214 -5.84 -9.19 6.52
CA SER A 214 -4.64 -9.06 5.70
C SER A 214 -3.42 -8.81 6.58
N LEU A 215 -2.46 -9.73 6.48
CA LEU A 215 -1.16 -9.61 7.15
C LEU A 215 -0.42 -8.38 6.60
N VAL A 216 -0.44 -8.20 5.28
CA VAL A 216 0.22 -7.09 4.59
C VAL A 216 -0.34 -5.75 5.07
N ALA A 217 -1.68 -5.61 5.10
CA ALA A 217 -2.33 -4.37 5.50
C ALA A 217 -2.06 -4.03 6.97
N ILE A 218 -2.13 -5.01 7.87
CA ILE A 218 -1.81 -4.81 9.30
C ILE A 218 -0.36 -4.31 9.47
N MET A 219 0.58 -4.89 8.73
CA MET A 219 1.99 -4.51 8.80
C MET A 219 2.24 -3.12 8.20
N ALA A 220 1.46 -2.73 7.19
CA ALA A 220 1.51 -1.40 6.59
C ALA A 220 1.10 -0.26 7.55
N LEU A 221 0.33 -0.56 8.62
CA LEU A 221 0.02 0.42 9.68
C LEU A 221 1.23 0.87 10.50
N GLN A 222 2.37 0.17 10.37
CA GLN A 222 3.61 0.47 11.10
C GLN A 222 3.37 0.71 12.58
N THR A 223 2.65 -0.21 13.22
CA THR A 223 2.35 -0.09 14.65
C THR A 223 3.63 -0.21 15.47
N ILE A 224 3.73 0.56 16.55
CA ILE A 224 4.85 0.53 17.50
C ILE A 224 4.32 0.26 18.92
N HIS A 225 5.22 -0.08 19.84
CA HIS A 225 4.87 -0.26 21.25
C HIS A 225 4.18 0.98 21.81
N GLY A 226 3.00 0.78 22.42
CA GLY A 226 2.21 1.85 23.03
C GLY A 226 1.24 2.55 22.08
N ASP A 227 1.18 2.19 20.80
CA ASP A 227 0.12 2.67 19.90
C ASP A 227 -1.26 2.25 20.40
N THR A 228 -2.23 3.16 20.26
CA THR A 228 -3.63 2.89 20.59
C THR A 228 -4.35 2.41 19.33
N LEU A 229 -4.88 1.18 19.40
CA LEU A 229 -5.58 0.52 18.31
C LEU A 229 -7.06 0.31 18.62
N GLN A 230 -7.90 0.28 17.58
CA GLN A 230 -9.30 -0.11 17.68
C GLN A 230 -9.64 -1.15 16.61
N VAL A 231 -10.48 -2.12 16.98
CA VAL A 231 -10.99 -3.12 16.05
C VAL A 231 -12.43 -2.75 15.72
N SER A 232 -12.76 -2.70 14.43
CA SER A 232 -14.15 -2.58 13.98
C SER A 232 -14.58 -3.84 13.24
N ALA A 233 -15.82 -4.27 13.41
CA ALA A 233 -16.37 -5.39 12.66
C ALA A 233 -17.82 -5.13 12.22
N VAL A 234 -18.17 -5.67 11.04
CA VAL A 234 -19.53 -5.68 10.47
C VAL A 234 -19.85 -7.11 10.04
N GLY A 235 -20.96 -7.67 10.52
CA GLY A 235 -21.39 -9.03 10.20
C GLY A 235 -22.06 -9.72 11.39
N GLU A 236 -22.57 -10.93 11.17
CA GLU A 236 -23.34 -11.70 12.18
C GLU A 236 -22.53 -12.03 13.45
N ASP A 237 -21.20 -12.18 13.32
CA ASP A 237 -20.28 -12.50 14.40
C ASP A 237 -19.43 -11.30 14.86
N ALA A 238 -19.82 -10.06 14.51
CA ALA A 238 -19.06 -8.84 14.77
C ALA A 238 -18.75 -8.61 16.27
N GLU A 239 -19.72 -8.80 17.18
CA GLU A 239 -19.49 -8.61 18.63
C GLU A 239 -18.46 -9.60 19.20
N LEU A 240 -18.53 -10.87 18.75
CA LEU A 240 -17.61 -11.92 19.16
C LEU A 240 -16.22 -11.71 18.57
N ALA A 241 -16.15 -11.27 17.30
CA ALA A 241 -14.90 -10.91 16.64
C ALA A 241 -14.19 -9.76 17.36
N ILE A 242 -14.92 -8.68 17.66
CA ILE A 242 -14.38 -7.49 18.34
C ILE A 242 -13.84 -7.84 19.72
N SER A 243 -14.62 -8.57 20.52
CA SER A 243 -14.21 -8.92 21.88
C SER A 243 -12.99 -9.84 21.89
N THR A 244 -12.97 -10.85 20.99
CA THR A 244 -11.85 -11.79 20.87
C THR A 244 -10.58 -11.10 20.38
N LEU A 245 -10.67 -10.29 19.34
CA LEU A 245 -9.52 -9.61 18.75
C LEU A 245 -8.99 -8.48 19.63
N ALA A 246 -9.84 -7.72 20.30
CA ALA A 246 -9.40 -6.72 21.27
C ALA A 246 -8.67 -7.36 22.46
N GLN A 247 -9.15 -8.52 22.93
CA GLN A 247 -8.47 -9.28 23.97
C GLN A 247 -7.12 -9.83 23.46
N LEU A 248 -7.07 -10.35 22.23
CA LEU A 248 -5.85 -10.85 21.63
C LEU A 248 -4.77 -9.76 21.48
N LEU A 249 -5.17 -8.52 21.14
CA LEU A 249 -4.27 -7.36 21.14
C LEU A 249 -3.76 -7.04 22.54
N ALA A 250 -4.65 -7.05 23.55
CA ALA A 250 -4.27 -6.80 24.95
C ALA A 250 -3.32 -7.87 25.50
N ASP A 251 -3.46 -9.11 25.04
CA ASP A 251 -2.62 -10.26 25.42
C ASP A 251 -1.32 -10.34 24.61
N GLY A 252 -1.05 -9.37 23.73
CA GLY A 252 0.19 -9.29 22.94
C GLY A 252 0.26 -10.26 21.76
N CYS A 253 -0.88 -10.78 21.29
CA CYS A 253 -0.98 -11.64 20.12
C CYS A 253 0.00 -12.83 20.13
N GLY A 254 0.18 -13.46 21.29
CA GLY A 254 1.03 -14.65 21.47
C GLY A 254 2.50 -14.38 21.80
N GLU A 255 2.91 -13.13 22.07
CA GLU A 255 4.24 -12.80 22.57
C GLU A 255 4.28 -12.65 24.10
N ALA A 256 5.34 -13.18 24.73
CA ALA A 256 5.58 -12.98 26.15
C ALA A 256 6.05 -11.54 26.39
N VAL A 257 5.25 -10.76 27.12
CA VAL A 257 5.51 -9.35 27.43
C VAL A 257 6.67 -9.24 28.44
N ALA A 258 7.89 -9.17 27.94
CA ALA A 258 9.11 -8.87 28.69
C ALA A 258 10.01 -7.87 27.92
N PRO A 259 10.88 -7.09 28.59
CA PRO A 259 11.50 -5.90 28.01
C PRO A 259 12.52 -6.23 26.91
N VAL A 260 12.52 -5.37 25.90
CA VAL A 260 13.29 -5.45 24.65
C VAL A 260 14.79 -5.49 24.90
N ALA A 261 15.46 -6.52 24.36
CA ALA A 261 16.88 -6.48 24.07
C ALA A 261 17.11 -5.69 22.78
N VAL A 262 17.92 -4.65 22.87
CA VAL A 262 18.31 -3.76 21.76
C VAL A 262 19.01 -4.59 20.66
N VAL A 263 18.46 -4.59 19.44
CA VAL A 263 19.10 -5.20 18.27
C VAL A 263 19.92 -4.15 17.52
N ALA A 264 21.11 -4.58 17.12
CA ALA A 264 22.21 -3.83 16.52
C ALA A 264 21.85 -3.13 15.20
N PRO A 265 22.62 -2.09 14.78
CA PRO A 265 22.25 -1.24 13.66
C PRO A 265 22.36 -1.94 12.30
N VAL A 266 21.48 -1.50 11.41
CA VAL A 266 21.35 -1.87 9.99
C VAL A 266 22.68 -1.72 9.25
N VAL A 267 23.16 -2.80 8.64
CA VAL A 267 24.26 -2.74 7.67
C VAL A 267 23.72 -2.17 6.37
N GLN A 268 24.22 -0.98 6.00
CA GLN A 268 23.91 -0.35 4.71
C GLN A 268 24.34 -1.25 3.54
N PRO A 269 23.60 -1.28 2.42
CA PRO A 269 24.06 -1.96 1.21
C PRO A 269 25.31 -1.24 0.68
N GLN A 270 26.48 -1.87 0.79
CA GLN A 270 27.70 -1.38 0.13
C GLN A 270 27.73 -1.84 -1.33
N GLU A 271 28.19 -0.95 -2.21
CA GLU A 271 28.27 -1.15 -3.66
C GLU A 271 28.86 -2.51 -4.05
N VAL A 272 28.14 -3.20 -4.92
CA VAL A 272 28.54 -4.49 -5.50
C VAL A 272 29.69 -4.24 -6.47
N SER A 273 30.90 -4.65 -6.09
CA SER A 273 32.06 -4.66 -6.98
C SER A 273 32.01 -5.89 -7.89
N THR A 274 32.27 -5.71 -9.20
CA THR A 274 32.27 -6.80 -10.21
C THR A 274 33.30 -7.91 -9.95
N LYS A 275 34.20 -7.73 -8.97
CA LYS A 275 35.24 -8.70 -8.58
C LYS A 275 35.02 -9.33 -7.20
N LEU A 276 34.03 -8.88 -6.43
CA LEU A 276 33.80 -9.35 -5.07
C LEU A 276 32.30 -9.61 -4.85
N LEU A 277 31.93 -10.88 -4.89
CA LEU A 277 30.60 -11.34 -4.49
C LEU A 277 30.60 -11.54 -2.98
N ARG A 278 29.85 -10.71 -2.25
CA ARG A 278 29.57 -10.93 -0.83
C ARG A 278 28.22 -11.64 -0.72
N GLY A 279 28.15 -12.67 0.13
CA GLY A 279 26.94 -13.45 0.36
C GLY A 279 26.87 -13.93 1.81
N VAL A 280 25.72 -14.46 2.20
CA VAL A 280 25.51 -15.04 3.53
C VAL A 280 26.06 -16.47 3.53
N CYS A 281 26.88 -16.81 4.53
CA CYS A 281 27.43 -18.16 4.66
C CYS A 281 26.32 -19.11 5.14
N ALA A 282 25.84 -19.99 4.25
CA ALA A 282 24.83 -20.99 4.59
C ALA A 282 25.39 -22.13 5.46
N SER A 283 26.66 -22.51 5.26
CA SER A 283 27.34 -23.56 6.03
C SER A 283 28.83 -23.28 6.09
N ALA A 284 29.41 -23.36 7.30
CA ALA A 284 30.84 -23.13 7.51
C ALA A 284 31.67 -24.31 7.01
N GLY A 285 32.68 -24.05 6.19
CA GLY A 285 33.55 -25.07 5.63
C GLY A 285 34.40 -24.55 4.49
N SER A 286 35.08 -25.46 3.79
CA SER A 286 35.85 -25.15 2.57
C SER A 286 35.47 -26.15 1.48
N ALA A 287 35.23 -25.64 0.27
CA ALA A 287 34.94 -26.43 -0.92
C ALA A 287 35.82 -25.93 -2.08
N PHE A 288 36.17 -26.83 -2.99
CA PHE A 288 36.89 -26.52 -4.22
C PHE A 288 36.00 -26.89 -5.40
N GLY A 289 35.74 -25.94 -6.30
CA GLY A 289 34.82 -26.16 -7.42
C GLY A 289 34.65 -24.93 -8.31
N HIS A 290 33.86 -25.10 -9.37
CA HIS A 290 33.49 -23.99 -10.25
C HIS A 290 32.36 -23.19 -9.63
N VAL A 291 32.53 -21.88 -9.59
CA VAL A 291 31.44 -20.95 -9.25
C VAL A 291 30.60 -20.73 -10.50
N VAL A 292 29.30 -21.00 -10.39
CA VAL A 292 28.32 -20.71 -11.43
C VAL A 292 27.35 -19.65 -10.92
N GLN A 293 27.01 -18.68 -11.77
CA GLN A 293 25.89 -17.80 -11.51
C GLN A 293 24.63 -18.46 -12.06
N VAL A 294 23.69 -18.78 -11.18
CA VAL A 294 22.34 -19.16 -11.61
C VAL A 294 21.67 -17.89 -12.11
N ALA A 295 21.63 -17.71 -13.43
CA ALA A 295 20.80 -16.69 -14.03
C ALA A 295 19.38 -17.24 -14.13
N GLU A 296 18.44 -16.64 -13.42
CA GLU A 296 17.02 -16.94 -13.64
C GLU A 296 16.66 -16.59 -15.08
N ARG A 297 15.92 -17.50 -15.74
CA ARG A 297 15.41 -17.22 -17.09
C ARG A 297 14.47 -16.01 -16.99
N THR A 298 14.71 -15.01 -17.84
CA THR A 298 13.75 -13.94 -18.04
C THR A 298 12.44 -14.56 -18.54
N LEU A 299 11.40 -14.45 -17.72
CA LEU A 299 10.08 -14.95 -18.03
C LEU A 299 9.43 -13.93 -18.97
N GLU A 300 9.03 -14.35 -20.17
CA GLU A 300 8.24 -13.50 -21.06
C GLU A 300 6.82 -13.40 -20.51
N MET A 301 6.47 -12.21 -20.02
CA MET A 301 5.15 -11.92 -19.47
C MET A 301 4.44 -10.96 -20.43
N PRO A 302 3.46 -11.42 -21.21
CA PRO A 302 2.64 -10.52 -22.01
C PRO A 302 1.86 -9.59 -21.06
N GLU A 303 1.94 -8.29 -21.28
CA GLU A 303 1.31 -7.30 -20.38
C GLU A 303 -0.22 -7.34 -20.46
N PHE A 304 -0.76 -7.50 -21.67
CA PHE A 304 -2.20 -7.46 -21.94
C PHE A 304 -2.76 -8.85 -22.25
N ALA A 305 -3.98 -9.09 -21.79
CA ALA A 305 -4.72 -10.31 -22.05
C ALA A 305 -5.83 -10.12 -23.08
N ALA A 306 -6.19 -11.20 -23.76
CA ALA A 306 -7.31 -11.24 -24.69
C ALA A 306 -8.66 -11.51 -23.99
N ASP A 307 -8.67 -12.26 -22.88
CA ASP A 307 -9.89 -12.63 -22.14
C ASP A 307 -9.63 -12.61 -20.63
N GLN A 308 -10.23 -11.63 -19.95
CA GLN A 308 -10.16 -11.44 -18.49
C GLN A 308 -10.58 -12.67 -17.68
N ARG A 309 -11.61 -13.42 -18.14
CA ARG A 309 -12.10 -14.59 -17.41
C ARG A 309 -11.09 -15.73 -17.44
N VAL A 310 -10.45 -15.93 -18.58
CA VAL A 310 -9.40 -16.95 -18.74
C VAL A 310 -8.20 -16.65 -17.85
N GLU A 311 -7.82 -15.37 -17.75
CA GLU A 311 -6.72 -14.96 -16.87
C GLU A 311 -7.05 -15.14 -15.38
N ARG A 312 -8.27 -14.80 -14.94
CA ARG A 312 -8.74 -15.07 -13.58
C ARG A 312 -8.67 -16.57 -13.25
N GLU A 313 -9.19 -17.41 -14.12
CA GLU A 313 -9.14 -18.88 -13.97
C GLU A 313 -7.70 -19.43 -14.03
N SER A 314 -6.79 -18.74 -14.72
CA SER A 314 -5.36 -19.07 -14.76
C SER A 314 -4.68 -18.78 -13.43
N LEU A 315 -4.90 -17.57 -12.88
CA LEU A 315 -4.37 -17.16 -11.59
C LEU A 315 -4.90 -18.06 -10.46
N GLU A 316 -6.22 -18.29 -10.39
CA GLU A 316 -6.84 -19.13 -9.35
C GLU A 316 -6.31 -20.57 -9.37
N ARG A 317 -6.12 -21.17 -10.55
CA ARG A 317 -5.50 -22.49 -10.68
C ARG A 317 -4.06 -22.50 -10.20
N ALA A 318 -3.27 -21.50 -10.59
CA ALA A 318 -1.88 -21.39 -10.19
C ALA A 318 -1.72 -21.23 -8.67
N LEU A 319 -2.53 -20.37 -8.05
CA LEU A 319 -2.59 -20.19 -6.60
C LEU A 319 -2.99 -21.49 -5.88
N THR A 320 -4.05 -22.14 -6.34
CA THR A 320 -4.50 -23.43 -5.76
C THR A 320 -3.38 -24.47 -5.81
N HIS A 321 -2.68 -24.57 -6.94
CA HIS A 321 -1.59 -25.52 -7.10
C HIS A 321 -0.38 -25.16 -6.23
N ALA A 322 -0.02 -23.88 -6.12
CA ALA A 322 1.05 -23.41 -5.24
C ALA A 322 0.75 -23.68 -3.76
N THR A 323 -0.47 -23.37 -3.30
CA THR A 323 -0.91 -23.62 -1.92
C THR A 323 -0.88 -25.11 -1.59
N GLN A 324 -1.31 -25.99 -2.50
CA GLN A 324 -1.22 -27.44 -2.33
C GLN A 324 0.23 -27.93 -2.30
N ALA A 325 1.12 -27.36 -3.12
CA ALA A 325 2.54 -27.70 -3.11
C ALA A 325 3.19 -27.32 -1.77
N LEU A 326 2.92 -26.11 -1.27
CA LEU A 326 3.37 -25.66 0.06
C LEU A 326 2.80 -26.53 1.18
N GLN A 327 1.55 -26.96 1.07
CA GLN A 327 0.95 -27.87 2.04
C GLN A 327 1.69 -29.22 2.09
N ARG A 328 2.03 -29.81 0.94
CA ARG A 328 2.82 -31.05 0.90
C ARG A 328 4.21 -30.86 1.50
N LEU A 329 4.84 -29.70 1.28
CA LEU A 329 6.15 -29.39 1.87
C LEU A 329 6.06 -29.24 3.39
N ARG A 330 4.98 -28.63 3.88
CA ARG A 330 4.68 -28.51 5.31
C ARG A 330 4.42 -29.87 5.96
N ASP A 331 3.61 -30.72 5.34
CA ASP A 331 3.26 -32.04 5.87
C ASP A 331 4.47 -33.00 5.87
N ASN A 332 5.45 -32.77 4.98
CA ASN A 332 6.72 -33.50 4.91
C ASN A 332 7.89 -32.81 5.63
N ALA A 333 7.63 -31.76 6.40
CA ALA A 333 8.68 -31.00 7.08
C ALA A 333 9.40 -31.85 8.14
N ALA A 334 10.72 -31.71 8.25
CA ALA A 334 11.54 -32.47 9.20
C ALA A 334 11.45 -31.92 10.64
N SER A 335 10.97 -30.68 10.81
CA SER A 335 10.80 -30.01 12.10
C SER A 335 9.59 -29.08 12.11
N GLU A 336 9.09 -28.77 13.32
CA GLU A 336 8.01 -27.78 13.51
C GLU A 336 8.42 -26.40 12.99
N THR A 337 9.68 -26.00 13.18
CA THR A 337 10.21 -24.73 12.64
C THR A 337 10.16 -24.67 11.11
N GLN A 338 10.39 -25.80 10.43
CA GLN A 338 10.31 -25.87 8.98
C GLN A 338 8.84 -25.86 8.50
N ALA A 339 7.94 -26.50 9.25
CA ALA A 339 6.50 -26.43 8.99
C ALA A 339 5.96 -25.00 9.14
N ASP A 340 6.43 -24.26 10.15
CA ASP A 340 6.06 -22.86 10.40
C ASP A 340 6.47 -21.94 9.25
N ILE A 341 7.63 -22.16 8.62
CA ILE A 341 8.07 -21.40 7.44
C ILE A 341 7.09 -21.59 6.28
N PHE A 342 6.74 -22.83 5.95
CA PHE A 342 5.81 -23.10 4.84
C PHE A 342 4.39 -22.61 5.14
N LYS A 343 3.96 -22.66 6.41
CA LYS A 343 2.71 -22.04 6.84
C LYS A 343 2.73 -20.53 6.59
N ALA A 344 3.81 -19.85 6.95
CA ALA A 344 4.00 -18.43 6.68
C ALA A 344 3.99 -18.09 5.18
N HIS A 345 4.55 -18.97 4.34
CA HIS A 345 4.49 -18.82 2.88
C HIS A 345 3.07 -18.95 2.33
N GLN A 346 2.25 -19.84 2.88
CA GLN A 346 0.83 -19.95 2.53
C GLN A 346 0.06 -18.70 2.95
N GLU A 347 0.32 -18.17 4.14
CA GLU A 347 -0.31 -16.95 4.64
C GLU A 347 -0.05 -15.74 3.73
N LEU A 348 1.15 -15.65 3.13
CA LEU A 348 1.49 -14.61 2.15
C LEU A 348 0.73 -14.75 0.83
N LEU A 349 0.58 -15.98 0.31
CA LEU A 349 -0.18 -16.23 -0.93
C LEU A 349 -1.68 -16.03 -0.77
N GLU A 350 -2.20 -16.25 0.43
CA GLU A 350 -3.61 -16.07 0.79
C GLU A 350 -3.90 -14.69 1.40
N ASP A 351 -2.99 -13.72 1.20
CA ASP A 351 -3.22 -12.35 1.66
C ASP A 351 -4.30 -11.67 0.79
N PRO A 352 -5.42 -11.20 1.39
CA PRO A 352 -6.51 -10.62 0.62
C PRO A 352 -6.11 -9.39 -0.19
N SER A 353 -5.23 -8.53 0.33
CA SER A 353 -4.81 -7.30 -0.36
C SER A 353 -3.92 -7.61 -1.56
N LEU A 354 -3.04 -8.60 -1.45
CA LEU A 354 -2.26 -9.10 -2.58
C LEU A 354 -3.16 -9.67 -3.68
N LEU A 355 -4.16 -10.47 -3.29
CA LEU A 355 -5.10 -11.10 -4.22
C LEU A 355 -6.01 -10.07 -4.91
N GLU A 356 -6.54 -9.11 -4.16
CA GLU A 356 -7.36 -8.01 -4.67
C GLU A 356 -6.58 -7.18 -5.69
N GLN A 357 -5.36 -6.77 -5.36
CA GLN A 357 -4.49 -6.02 -6.28
C GLN A 357 -4.24 -6.78 -7.59
N ALA A 358 -3.99 -8.09 -7.52
CA ALA A 358 -3.82 -8.90 -8.73
C ALA A 358 -5.13 -9.04 -9.53
N GLN A 359 -6.27 -9.16 -8.86
CA GLN A 359 -7.59 -9.26 -9.51
C GLN A 359 -8.02 -7.95 -10.18
N ASP A 360 -7.68 -6.81 -9.58
CA ASP A 360 -7.94 -5.47 -10.13
C ASP A 360 -7.15 -5.23 -11.41
N LEU A 361 -5.86 -5.57 -11.42
CA LEU A 361 -5.03 -5.48 -12.63
C LEU A 361 -5.56 -6.38 -13.76
N ILE A 362 -6.05 -7.59 -13.43
CA ILE A 362 -6.71 -8.43 -14.44
C ILE A 362 -8.00 -7.76 -14.93
N ALA A 363 -8.74 -7.08 -14.05
CA ALA A 363 -9.93 -6.32 -14.44
C ALA A 363 -9.66 -5.13 -15.35
N GLU A 364 -8.46 -4.55 -15.25
CA GLU A 364 -7.95 -3.53 -16.16
C GLU A 364 -7.43 -4.10 -17.50
N GLY A 365 -7.54 -5.41 -17.72
CA GLY A 365 -7.15 -6.07 -18.97
C GLY A 365 -5.70 -6.57 -19.02
N LYS A 366 -5.00 -6.61 -17.86
CA LYS A 366 -3.67 -7.21 -17.77
C LYS A 366 -3.74 -8.74 -17.75
N SER A 367 -2.65 -9.40 -18.17
CA SER A 367 -2.53 -10.85 -18.04
C SER A 367 -2.36 -11.29 -16.58
N ALA A 368 -2.70 -12.54 -16.27
CA ALA A 368 -2.52 -13.11 -14.94
C ALA A 368 -1.06 -13.07 -14.50
N ALA A 369 -0.12 -13.33 -15.42
CA ALA A 369 1.30 -13.30 -15.13
C ALA A 369 1.79 -11.88 -14.78
N PHE A 370 1.38 -10.89 -15.58
CA PHE A 370 1.73 -9.49 -15.34
C PHE A 370 1.11 -8.97 -14.05
N ALA A 371 -0.18 -9.21 -13.85
CA ALA A 371 -0.93 -8.76 -12.68
C ALA A 371 -0.35 -9.33 -11.38
N TRP A 372 -0.11 -10.65 -11.35
CA TRP A 372 0.48 -11.31 -10.20
C TRP A 372 1.91 -10.84 -9.90
N ASN A 373 2.76 -10.73 -10.93
CA ASN A 373 4.13 -10.23 -10.75
C ASN A 373 4.12 -8.79 -10.22
N SER A 374 3.27 -7.92 -10.78
CA SER A 374 3.16 -6.53 -10.36
C SER A 374 2.67 -6.40 -8.91
N ALA A 375 1.67 -7.18 -8.51
CA ALA A 375 1.16 -7.17 -7.15
C ALA A 375 2.24 -7.66 -6.15
N THR A 376 2.90 -8.78 -6.45
CA THR A 376 3.98 -9.32 -5.59
C THR A 376 5.19 -8.40 -5.48
N GLU A 377 5.62 -7.76 -6.58
CA GLU A 377 6.70 -6.77 -6.57
C GLU A 377 6.33 -5.50 -5.78
N ALA A 378 5.10 -5.00 -5.95
CA ALA A 378 4.60 -3.84 -5.21
C ALA A 378 4.59 -4.12 -3.70
N THR A 379 4.02 -5.25 -3.29
CA THR A 379 3.99 -5.65 -1.88
C THR A 379 5.40 -5.92 -1.31
N ALA A 380 6.29 -6.54 -2.08
CA ALA A 380 7.68 -6.76 -1.63
C ALA A 380 8.44 -5.44 -1.48
N THR A 381 8.18 -4.47 -2.36
CA THR A 381 8.76 -3.12 -2.29
C THR A 381 8.23 -2.36 -1.06
N LEU A 382 6.93 -2.49 -0.77
CA LEU A 382 6.33 -1.97 0.46
C LEU A 382 7.08 -2.52 1.69
N PHE A 383 7.21 -3.84 1.82
CA PHE A 383 7.93 -4.46 2.94
C PHE A 383 9.38 -3.99 3.09
N LYS A 384 10.11 -3.79 1.98
CA LYS A 384 11.47 -3.23 2.01
C LYS A 384 11.49 -1.78 2.52
N THR A 385 10.49 -1.00 2.17
CA THR A 385 10.40 0.43 2.51
C THR A 385 10.07 0.65 3.98
N LEU A 386 9.30 -0.27 4.59
CA LEU A 386 8.89 -0.20 6.00
C LEU A 386 10.03 -0.50 7.01
N GLY A 387 11.23 -0.90 6.56
CA GLY A 387 12.49 -0.60 7.25
C GLY A 387 12.96 -1.49 8.43
N ASN A 388 12.43 -2.71 8.61
CA ASN A 388 12.90 -3.65 9.65
C ASN A 388 13.50 -4.93 9.03
N THR A 389 14.51 -5.54 9.66
CA THR A 389 15.19 -6.76 9.19
C THR A 389 14.21 -7.92 8.97
N LEU A 390 13.22 -8.08 9.86
CA LEU A 390 12.17 -9.08 9.73
C LEU A 390 11.23 -8.83 8.54
N LEU A 391 11.05 -7.57 8.13
CA LEU A 391 10.25 -7.19 6.96
C LEU A 391 11.00 -7.40 5.65
N ALA A 392 12.32 -7.16 5.67
CA ALA A 392 13.19 -7.44 4.54
C ALA A 392 13.26 -8.94 4.22
N GLU A 393 13.31 -9.81 5.23
CA GLU A 393 13.20 -11.27 5.07
C GLU A 393 11.87 -11.64 4.42
N ARG A 394 10.76 -11.04 4.88
CA ARG A 394 9.42 -11.29 4.31
C ARG A 394 9.25 -10.81 2.88
N ALA A 395 9.91 -9.72 2.51
CA ALA A 395 9.93 -9.27 1.12
C ALA A 395 10.59 -10.31 0.20
N LEU A 396 11.66 -10.97 0.67
CA LEU A 396 12.31 -12.04 -0.07
C LEU A 396 11.43 -13.29 -0.14
N ASP A 397 10.84 -13.70 0.98
CA ASP A 397 9.89 -14.83 1.03
C ASP A 397 8.72 -14.61 0.07
N LEU A 398 8.16 -13.38 0.05
CA LEU A 398 7.07 -13.01 -0.85
C LEU A 398 7.47 -13.08 -2.32
N MET A 399 8.67 -12.64 -2.66
CA MET A 399 9.17 -12.76 -4.04
C MET A 399 9.37 -14.23 -4.45
N ASP A 400 9.85 -15.09 -3.55
CA ASP A 400 10.04 -16.52 -3.84
C ASP A 400 8.70 -17.24 -4.09
N VAL A 401 7.72 -17.06 -3.19
CA VAL A 401 6.38 -17.63 -3.38
C VAL A 401 5.66 -17.01 -4.57
N GLY A 402 5.88 -15.72 -4.84
CA GLY A 402 5.38 -15.01 -6.00
C GLY A 402 5.90 -15.61 -7.31
N GLN A 403 7.21 -15.84 -7.41
CA GLN A 403 7.81 -16.49 -8.57
C GLN A 403 7.29 -17.91 -8.80
N ARG A 404 7.03 -18.67 -7.73
CA ARG A 404 6.45 -20.02 -7.85
C ARG A 404 5.09 -20.00 -8.54
N VAL A 405 4.20 -19.10 -8.12
CA VAL A 405 2.89 -18.93 -8.77
C VAL A 405 3.06 -18.43 -10.20
N LEU A 406 3.98 -17.50 -10.46
CA LEU A 406 4.26 -16.98 -11.79
C LEU A 406 4.70 -18.09 -12.77
N LYS A 407 5.58 -18.99 -12.34
CA LYS A 407 6.00 -20.15 -13.15
C LYS A 407 4.82 -21.06 -13.51
N LEU A 408 3.89 -21.27 -12.58
CA LEU A 408 2.68 -22.06 -12.81
C LEU A 408 1.75 -21.40 -13.83
N ILE A 409 1.57 -20.07 -13.76
CA ILE A 409 0.79 -19.32 -14.74
C ILE A 409 1.40 -19.45 -16.14
N LEU A 410 2.72 -19.32 -16.25
CA LEU A 410 3.45 -19.37 -17.51
C LEU A 410 3.70 -20.80 -18.04
N GLY A 411 3.26 -21.82 -17.30
CA GLY A 411 3.49 -23.23 -17.64
C GLY A 411 4.96 -23.61 -17.68
N VAL A 412 5.83 -22.88 -16.96
CA VAL A 412 7.25 -23.18 -16.85
C VAL A 412 7.40 -24.28 -15.79
N PRO A 413 7.92 -25.47 -16.15
CA PRO A 413 8.13 -26.51 -15.17
C PRO A 413 9.13 -26.02 -14.11
N ASP A 414 8.87 -26.33 -12.84
CA ASP A 414 9.81 -26.13 -11.74
C ASP A 414 11.05 -27.00 -12.00
N GLY A 415 12.01 -26.44 -12.74
CA GLY A 415 13.37 -26.93 -12.74
C GLY A 415 13.95 -26.57 -11.38
N ILE A 416 14.16 -27.58 -10.54
CA ILE A 416 14.68 -27.56 -9.15
C ILE A 416 13.56 -27.86 -8.14
N TRP A 417 13.22 -29.15 -7.99
CA TRP A 417 13.19 -29.93 -6.73
C TRP A 417 13.11 -31.43 -7.09
N ALA A 418 13.99 -31.89 -7.99
CA ALA A 418 14.19 -33.31 -8.28
C ALA A 418 15.54 -33.76 -7.71
#